data_AF-T0IW90-F1
#
_entry.id   AF-T0IW90-F1
#
_cell.length_a   1.000
_cell.length_b   1.000
_cell.length_c   1.000
_cell.angle_alpha   90.00
_cell.angle_beta   90.00
_cell.angle_gamma   90.00
#
_symmetry.space_group_name_H-M   'P 1'
#
loop_
_entity.id
_entity.type
_entity.pdbx_description
1 polymer ?
#
loop_
_entity_poly.entity_id
_entity_poly.type
_entity_poly.pdbx_seq_one_letter_code
_entity_poly.pdbx_strand_id
1 'polypeptide(L)' 'MGGALSIFATLLARQGIVETEEVANLLGIYAVATSEVDNEEGMILGCWAAMIRDVAEQQRKAARG' A
#
# COMPACT_ATOMS: atom_id res chain seq x y z
N MET A 1 11.58 -4.87 0.70
CA MET A 1 10.46 -5.49 1.46
C MET A 1 9.08 -5.04 0.96
N GLY A 2 8.87 -3.77 0.58
CA GLY A 2 7.57 -3.29 0.07
C GLY A 2 6.94 -4.06 -1.10
N GLY A 3 7.73 -4.63 -2.02
CA GLY A 3 7.19 -5.46 -3.11
C GLY A 3 6.44 -6.73 -2.64
N ALA A 4 6.82 -7.31 -1.50
CA ALA A 4 6.08 -8.44 -0.93
C ALA A 4 4.70 -8.02 -0.41
N LEU A 5 4.59 -6.83 0.20
CA LEU A 5 3.32 -6.25 0.64
C LEU A 5 2.40 -5.97 -0.55
N SER A 6 2.94 -5.49 -1.67
CA SER A 6 2.17 -5.29 -2.90
C SER A 6 1.58 -6.60 -3.45
N ILE A 7 2.29 -7.74 -3.30
CA ILE A 7 1.76 -9.06 -3.67
C ILE A 7 0.58 -9.44 -2.79
N PHE A 8 0.70 -9.26 -1.46
CA PHE A 8 -0.41 -9.54 -0.54
C PHE A 8 -1.61 -8.63 -0.77
N ALA A 9 -1.39 -7.32 -0.95
CA ALA A 9 -2.46 -6.37 -1.26
C ALA A 9 -3.20 -6.77 -2.55
N THR A 10 -2.45 -7.16 -3.59
CA THR A 10 -3.02 -7.66 -4.84
C THR A 10 -3.80 -8.96 -4.66
N LEU A 11 -3.30 -9.89 -3.84
CA LEU A 11 -3.99 -11.16 -3.55
C LEU A 11 -5.31 -10.91 -2.82
N LEU A 12 -5.31 -10.03 -1.81
CA LEU A 12 -6.50 -9.67 -1.04
C LEU A 12 -7.55 -8.98 -1.92
N ALA A 13 -7.12 -8.06 -2.80
CA ALA A 13 -8.00 -7.43 -3.78
C ALA A 13 -8.59 -8.45 -4.76
N ARG A 14 -7.78 -9.41 -5.23
CA ARG A 14 -8.25 -10.48 -6.12
C ARG A 14 -9.28 -11.40 -5.47
N GLN A 15 -9.23 -11.58 -4.15
CA GLN A 15 -10.23 -12.34 -3.39
C GLN A 15 -11.46 -11.49 -3.03
N GLY A 16 -11.49 -10.20 -3.38
CA GLY A 16 -12.58 -9.28 -3.04
C GLY A 16 -12.64 -8.93 -1.55
N ILE A 17 -11.53 -9.10 -0.81
CA ILE A 17 -11.49 -8.85 0.64
C ILE A 17 -11.30 -7.36 0.94
N VAL A 18 -10.34 -6.72 0.27
CA VAL A 18 -10.03 -5.30 0.42
C VAL A 18 -9.36 -4.78 -0.85
N GLU A 19 -9.67 -3.56 -1.27
CA GLU A 19 -9.03 -2.95 -2.44
C GLU A 19 -7.56 -2.64 -2.20
N THR A 20 -6.71 -2.83 -3.22
CA THR A 20 -5.27 -2.51 -3.14
C THR A 20 -5.02 -1.05 -2.73
N GLU A 21 -5.89 -0.12 -3.17
CA GLU A 21 -5.85 1.29 -2.80
C GLU A 21 -6.13 1.53 -1.31
N GLU A 22 -7.06 0.76 -0.73
CA GLU A 22 -7.41 0.88 0.68
C GLU A 22 -6.29 0.35 1.58
N VAL A 23 -5.60 -0.72 1.18
CA VAL A 23 -4.38 -1.19 1.86
C VAL A 23 -3.28 -0.12 1.84
N ALA A 24 -3.07 0.54 0.70
CA ALA A 24 -2.11 1.63 0.60
C ALA A 24 -2.46 2.80 1.53
N ASN A 25 -3.73 3.17 1.60
CA ASN A 25 -4.21 4.27 2.43
C ASN A 25 -4.03 3.98 3.93
N LEU A 26 -4.44 2.79 4.38
CA LEU A 26 -4.27 2.37 5.78
C LEU A 26 -2.80 2.33 6.18
N LEU A 27 -1.93 1.79 5.32
CA LEU A 27 -0.49 1.76 5.58
C LEU A 27 0.11 3.17 5.63
N GLY A 28 -0.39 4.10 4.81
CA GLY A 28 0.01 5.50 4.85
C GLY A 28 -0.38 6.20 6.15
N ILE A 29 -1.59 5.95 6.67
CA ILE A 29 -2.03 6.48 7.97
C ILE A 29 -1.15 5.93 9.10
N TYR A 30 -0.89 4.62 9.07
CA TYR A 30 -0.02 3.98 10.05
C TYR A 30 1.40 4.55 9.99
N ALA A 31 1.94 4.79 8.80
CA ALA A 31 3.24 5.44 8.62
C ALA A 31 3.32 6.82 9.29
N VAL A 32 2.27 7.63 9.16
CA VAL A 32 2.19 8.95 9.82
C VAL A 32 2.19 8.79 11.34
N ALA A 33 1.32 7.92 11.88
CA ALA A 33 1.26 7.66 13.32
C ALA A 33 2.60 7.14 13.88
N THR A 34 3.25 6.21 13.17
CA THR A 34 4.56 5.69 13.57
C THR A 34 5.64 6.77 13.54
N SER A 35 5.59 7.69 12.56
CA SER A 35 6.58 8.77 12.45
C SER A 35 6.60 9.74 13.62
N GLU A 36 5.54 9.77 14.45
CA GLU A 36 5.49 10.53 15.70
C GLU A 36 6.38 9.96 16.79
N VAL A 37 6.67 8.65 16.75
CA VAL A 37 7.46 7.92 17.76
C VAL A 37 8.82 7.51 17.18
N ASP A 38 8.84 7.02 15.95
CA ASP A 38 10.03 6.63 15.20
C ASP A 38 9.92 7.11 13.74
N ASN A 39 10.67 8.18 13.44
CA ASN A 39 10.63 8.81 12.13
C ASN A 39 11.18 7.89 11.01
N GLU A 40 12.22 7.09 11.30
CA GLU A 40 12.84 6.22 10.31
C GLU A 40 11.87 5.10 9.92
N GLU A 41 11.23 4.47 10.92
CA GLU A 41 10.22 3.44 10.68
C GLU A 41 9.02 4.02 9.93
N GLY A 42 8.53 5.20 10.32
CA GLY A 42 7.46 5.90 9.64
C GLY A 42 7.76 6.17 8.16
N MET A 43 8.99 6.60 7.83
CA MET A 43 9.41 6.79 6.44
C MET A 43 9.41 5.48 5.64
N ILE A 44 9.92 4.39 6.23
CA ILE A 44 9.94 3.07 5.58
C ILE A 44 8.52 2.60 5.25
N LEU A 45 7.60 2.74 6.20
CA LEU A 45 6.18 2.40 6.03
C LEU A 45 5.53 3.29 4.97
N GLY A 46 5.85 4.58 4.95
CA GLY A 46 5.37 5.52 3.92
C GLY A 46 5.85 5.14 2.51
N CYS A 47 7.11 4.73 2.37
CA CYS A 47 7.63 4.22 1.10
C CYS A 47 6.89 2.95 0.64
N TRP A 48 6.51 2.07 1.56
CA TRP A 48 5.73 0.88 1.23
C TRP A 48 4.29 1.23 0.83
N ALA A 49 3.65 2.17 1.52
CA ALA A 49 2.33 2.67 1.16
C ALA A 49 2.32 3.26 -0.26
N ALA A 50 3.34 4.05 -0.61
CA ALA A 50 3.51 4.60 -1.95
C ALA A 50 3.65 3.51 -3.02
N MET A 51 4.49 2.49 -2.78
CA MET A 51 4.63 1.36 -3.72
C MET A 51 3.33 0.58 -3.92
N ILE A 52 2.53 0.37 -2.88
CA ILE A 52 1.23 -0.30 -3.01
C ILE A 52 0.25 0.58 -3.80
N ARG A 53 0.29 1.90 -3.60
CA ARG A 53 -0.53 2.86 -4.35
C ARG A 53 -0.20 2.84 -5.84
N ASP A 54 1.09 2.82 -6.20
CA ASP A 54 1.51 2.70 -7.60
C ASP A 54 0.97 1.42 -8.25
N VAL A 55 0.96 0.30 -7.52
CA VAL A 55 0.38 -0.96 -8.00
C VAL A 55 -1.14 -0.86 -8.16
N ALA A 56 -1.84 -0.23 -7.22
CA ALA A 56 -3.28 0.01 -7.33
C ALA A 56 -3.61 0.87 -8.57
N GLU A 57 -2.82 1.91 -8.83
CA GLU A 57 -2.96 2.75 -10.02
C GLU A 57 -2.73 1.96 -11.32
N GLN A 58 -1.71 1.10 -11.36
CA GLN A 58 -1.44 0.23 -12.50
C GLN A 58 -2.59 -0.74 -12.77
N GLN A 59 -3.15 -1.36 -11.73
CA GLN A 59 -4.32 -2.23 -11.83
C GLN A 59 -5.54 -1.48 -12.38
N ARG A 60 -5.77 -0.26 -11.89
CA ARG A 60 -6.88 0.59 -12.36
C ARG A 60 -6.72 1.00 -13.83
N LYS A 61 -5.49 1.29 -14.27
CA LYS A 61 -5.19 1.56 -15.69
C LYS A 61 -5.43 0.32 -16.55
N ALA A 62 -4.98 -0.86 -16.10
CA ALA A 62 -5.18 -2.12 -16.82
C ALA A 62 -6.66 -2.51 -16.96
N ALA A 63 -7.51 -2.22 -15.96
CA ALA A 63 -8.94 -2.50 -16.02
C ALA A 63 -9.74 -1.57 -16.97
N ARG A 64 -9.12 -0.50 -17.48
CA ARG A 64 -9.76 0.50 -18.35
C ARG A 64 -9.35 0.39 -19.82
N GLY A 65 -8.35 -0.44 -20.15
CA GLY A 65 -7.90 -0.70 -21.53
C GLY A 65 -8.52 -1.98 -22.08
#